data_AF-A0AA39R9Z8-F1
#
_entry.id   AF-A0AA39R9Z8-F1
#
_cell.length_a   1.000
_cell.length_b   1.000
_cell.length_c   1.000
_cell.angle_alpha   90.00
_cell.angle_beta   90.00
_cell.angle_gamma   90.00
#
_symmetry.space_group_name_H-M   'P 1'
#
loop_
_entity.id
_entity.type
_entity.pdbx_description
1 polymer ?
#
loop_
_entity_poly.entity_id
_entity_poly.type
_entity_poly.pdbx_seq_one_letter_code
_entity_poly.pdbx_strand_id
1 'polypeptide(L)'
;MNSLETLDLSNNKLSGEIPEHLAKSCIVLRLLVLSHNNLEGQIFSAANFNLLSLLRLQLDGNHLIGKIPECLSNSSDLVGLYLSDNHLSGRIPSWLGNMLELVDLIMPNNHLQGPIPLEFCQLQNLQVLNLAENNISGDLPSRFSPPQIQQVHLSKNKLEGQLKDAFFNSSSLVTLDLGYNRFSGEIPNWIGWLSNLTYLILTHNNLECEVLHLLCHLERLRLIDLSHNNLSGQIPHCLDMTALHDNYDVAFNTTSSTAGGPSGSPMGKEETVEFTTKNISYSYQGRVLTYMSGVDLSCNKLIGEIPHQIGNLTRIHSLNLSYNNLTGSIPSTFSNLEQIESLDLSHNNLNGKIPPQIIELYYITFFSVAYNNLSGKTLARIAQFSTFEEISYRGNDLLCGLPLPKSCDANGSLALAPKASTDIEEDNNFMDMDIFYINFTASYIVAVLTIAIILYVNPYWRRTWFYLVETWMTSCYYFIIDHLPKGFRH
;
A
#
# COMPACT_ATOMS: atom_id res chain seq x y z
N MET A 1 8.02 -42.86 -8.89
CA MET A 1 6.80 -42.07 -9.13
C MET A 1 6.93 -41.39 -10.50
N ASN A 2 7.08 -42.18 -11.57
CA ASN A 2 7.51 -41.63 -12.88
C ASN A 2 6.34 -41.18 -13.75
N SER A 3 5.10 -41.29 -13.24
CA SER A 3 3.86 -40.91 -13.89
C SER A 3 3.12 -39.80 -13.14
N LEU A 4 3.76 -39.19 -12.13
CA LEU A 4 3.14 -38.16 -11.32
C LEU A 4 3.24 -36.81 -12.05
N GLU A 5 2.11 -36.34 -12.58
CA GLU A 5 2.02 -35.05 -13.29
C GLU A 5 1.71 -33.87 -12.37
N THR A 6 0.98 -34.10 -11.28
CA THR A 6 0.58 -33.06 -10.33
C THR A 6 0.84 -33.52 -8.91
N LEU A 7 1.52 -32.68 -8.14
CA LEU A 7 1.70 -32.84 -6.70
C LEU A 7 1.32 -31.53 -6.01
N ASP A 8 0.25 -31.56 -5.22
CA ASP A 8 -0.16 -30.47 -4.36
C ASP A 8 -0.12 -30.94 -2.90
N LEU A 9 0.76 -30.32 -2.12
CA LEU A 9 0.94 -30.51 -0.69
C LEU A 9 0.81 -29.17 0.05
N SER A 10 0.14 -28.19 -0.54
CA SER A 10 -0.04 -26.87 0.06
C SER A 10 -0.82 -26.91 1.38
N ASN A 11 -0.69 -25.86 2.20
CA ASN A 11 -1.47 -25.65 3.42
C ASN A 11 -1.33 -26.81 4.42
N ASN A 12 -0.10 -27.29 4.60
CA ASN A 12 0.25 -28.34 5.55
C ASN A 12 1.26 -27.80 6.58
N LYS A 13 1.86 -28.70 7.36
CA LYS A 13 2.91 -28.38 8.33
C LYS A 13 4.23 -29.06 7.97
N LEU A 14 4.47 -29.27 6.67
CA LEU A 14 5.69 -29.92 6.20
C LEU A 14 6.90 -29.05 6.57
N SER A 15 7.96 -29.67 7.06
CA SER A 15 9.18 -29.00 7.53
C SER A 15 10.43 -29.70 7.01
N GLY A 16 11.57 -29.01 7.11
CA GLY A 16 12.82 -29.46 6.51
C GLY A 16 12.95 -29.00 5.06
N GLU A 17 13.95 -29.52 4.35
CA GLU A 17 14.24 -29.11 2.98
C GLU A 17 13.30 -29.77 1.96
N ILE A 18 13.16 -29.12 0.78
CA ILE A 18 12.47 -29.72 -0.36
C ILE A 18 13.28 -30.97 -0.82
N PRO A 19 12.71 -32.19 -0.80
CA PRO A 19 13.47 -33.40 -1.09
C PRO A 19 14.05 -33.41 -2.50
N GLU A 20 15.39 -33.46 -2.64
CA GLU A 20 16.05 -33.44 -3.97
C GLU A 20 15.63 -34.62 -4.87
N HIS A 21 15.26 -35.75 -4.27
CA HIS A 21 14.80 -36.92 -5.02
C HIS A 21 13.49 -36.66 -5.78
N LEU A 22 12.68 -35.70 -5.32
CA LEU A 22 11.49 -35.23 -6.03
C LEU A 22 11.91 -34.62 -7.37
N ALA A 23 12.88 -33.71 -7.36
CA ALA A 23 13.42 -33.03 -8.54
C ALA A 23 14.13 -33.99 -9.50
N LYS A 24 14.72 -35.08 -8.97
CA LYS A 24 15.46 -36.07 -9.76
C LYS A 24 14.58 -37.06 -10.50
N SER A 25 13.50 -37.52 -9.86
CA SER A 25 12.78 -38.73 -10.31
C SER A 25 11.41 -38.44 -10.92
N CYS A 26 10.79 -37.29 -10.62
CA CYS A 26 9.45 -36.96 -11.10
C CYS A 26 9.51 -36.19 -12.42
N ILE A 27 10.13 -36.80 -13.44
CA ILE A 27 10.48 -36.12 -14.71
C ILE A 27 9.28 -35.61 -15.51
N VAL A 28 8.09 -36.19 -15.30
CA VAL A 28 6.83 -35.78 -15.96
C VAL A 28 6.00 -34.82 -15.10
N LEU A 29 6.52 -34.35 -13.97
CA LEU A 29 5.80 -33.45 -13.08
C LEU A 29 5.61 -32.09 -13.77
N ARG A 30 4.35 -31.68 -13.89
CA ARG A 30 3.91 -30.44 -14.54
C ARG A 30 3.51 -29.38 -13.53
N LEU A 31 2.92 -29.80 -12.40
CA LEU A 31 2.48 -28.90 -11.34
C LEU A 31 3.06 -29.37 -10.01
N LEU A 32 3.87 -28.52 -9.38
CA LEU A 32 4.37 -28.72 -8.02
C LEU A 32 3.91 -27.57 -7.13
N VAL A 33 3.05 -27.88 -6.17
CA VAL A 33 2.53 -26.92 -5.18
C VAL A 33 2.94 -27.35 -3.78
N LEU A 34 3.78 -26.56 -3.14
CA LEU A 34 4.25 -26.74 -1.76
C LEU A 34 3.97 -25.50 -0.88
N SER A 35 3.14 -24.57 -1.36
CA SER A 35 2.89 -23.30 -0.67
C SER A 35 2.27 -23.45 0.72
N HIS A 36 2.51 -22.49 1.62
CA HIS A 36 1.97 -22.44 2.98
C HIS A 36 2.34 -23.69 3.80
N ASN A 37 3.64 -23.90 3.97
CA ASN A 37 4.26 -24.93 4.80
C ASN A 37 5.40 -24.30 5.63
N ASN A 38 6.18 -25.13 6.34
CA ASN A 38 7.36 -24.70 7.10
C ASN A 38 8.66 -25.18 6.44
N LEU A 39 8.71 -25.25 5.10
CA LEU A 39 9.89 -25.74 4.38
C LEU A 39 11.04 -24.74 4.47
N GLU A 40 12.25 -25.25 4.63
CA GLU A 40 13.48 -24.46 4.80
C GLU A 40 14.55 -24.88 3.77
N GLY A 41 15.72 -24.26 3.85
CA GLY A 41 16.83 -24.54 2.93
C GLY A 41 16.66 -23.86 1.57
N GLN A 42 17.44 -24.31 0.58
CA GLN A 42 17.46 -23.71 -0.76
C GLN A 42 16.42 -24.34 -1.69
N ILE A 43 15.96 -23.57 -2.68
CA ILE A 43 15.21 -24.12 -3.81
C ILE A 43 16.18 -24.97 -4.65
N PHE A 44 16.01 -26.29 -4.62
CA PHE A 44 16.71 -27.33 -5.41
C PHE A 44 18.21 -27.16 -5.72
N SER A 45 19.02 -28.20 -5.44
CA SER A 45 20.39 -28.28 -5.96
C SER A 45 20.46 -28.61 -7.46
N ALA A 46 21.42 -28.02 -8.16
CA ALA A 46 21.70 -28.29 -9.57
C ALA A 46 22.09 -29.75 -9.85
N ALA A 47 22.68 -30.46 -8.88
CA ALA A 47 23.19 -31.81 -9.07
C ALA A 47 22.08 -32.86 -9.34
N ASN A 48 20.83 -32.56 -8.98
CA ASN A 48 19.73 -33.51 -8.98
C ASN A 48 18.45 -32.98 -9.66
N PHE A 49 18.52 -31.91 -10.44
CA PHE A 49 17.34 -31.31 -11.06
C PHE A 49 17.02 -31.89 -12.45
N ASN A 50 15.82 -32.49 -12.59
CA ASN A 50 15.35 -33.11 -13.84
C ASN A 50 13.84 -32.91 -14.07
N LEU A 51 13.26 -31.83 -13.55
CA LEU A 51 11.85 -31.48 -13.73
C LEU A 51 11.63 -30.74 -15.06
N LEU A 52 11.90 -31.42 -16.18
CA LEU A 52 11.91 -30.80 -17.51
C LEU A 52 10.51 -30.40 -18.01
N SER A 53 9.47 -31.10 -17.55
CA SER A 53 8.07 -30.83 -17.94
C SER A 53 7.31 -29.89 -17.00
N LEU A 54 8.02 -29.21 -16.10
CA LEU A 54 7.40 -28.37 -15.08
C LEU A 54 6.78 -27.12 -15.73
N LEU A 55 5.46 -26.96 -15.56
CA LEU A 55 4.70 -25.82 -16.06
C LEU A 55 4.43 -24.80 -14.94
N ARG A 56 4.27 -25.25 -13.69
CA ARG A 56 4.04 -24.35 -12.55
C ARG A 56 4.75 -24.84 -11.31
N LEU A 57 5.42 -23.91 -10.64
CA LEU A 57 6.09 -24.10 -9.36
C LEU A 57 5.57 -23.09 -8.34
N GLN A 58 4.92 -23.58 -7.29
CA GLN A 58 4.35 -22.77 -6.21
C GLN A 58 5.00 -23.14 -4.88
N LEU A 59 5.75 -22.20 -4.30
CA LEU A 59 6.53 -22.36 -3.06
C LEU A 59 6.24 -21.25 -2.04
N ASP A 60 5.18 -20.48 -2.24
CA ASP A 60 4.82 -19.31 -1.42
C ASP A 60 4.65 -19.65 0.06
N GLY A 61 4.91 -18.70 0.97
CA GLY A 61 4.62 -18.87 2.39
C GLY A 61 5.40 -20.04 3.02
N ASN A 62 6.72 -20.01 2.89
CA ASN A 62 7.66 -20.96 3.48
C ASN A 62 8.85 -20.18 4.11
N HIS A 63 9.91 -20.89 4.52
CA HIS A 63 11.14 -20.32 5.07
C HIS A 63 12.34 -20.56 4.16
N LEU A 64 12.13 -20.58 2.84
CA LEU A 64 13.18 -20.88 1.87
C LEU A 64 14.20 -19.74 1.80
N ILE A 65 15.48 -20.10 1.72
CA ILE A 65 16.63 -19.20 1.73
C ILE A 65 17.48 -19.36 0.46
N GLY A 66 18.50 -18.52 0.33
CA GLY A 66 19.46 -18.61 -0.77
C GLY A 66 18.96 -17.91 -2.03
N LYS A 67 19.50 -18.29 -3.19
CA LYS A 67 19.17 -17.66 -4.48
C LYS A 67 18.14 -18.48 -5.23
N ILE A 68 17.44 -17.85 -6.18
CA ILE A 68 16.69 -18.58 -7.20
C ILE A 68 17.71 -19.38 -8.05
N PRO A 69 17.65 -20.72 -8.05
CA PRO A 69 18.69 -21.57 -8.61
C PRO A 69 18.67 -21.56 -10.14
N GLU A 70 19.85 -21.63 -10.77
CA GLU A 70 20.00 -21.65 -12.22
C GLU A 70 19.41 -22.91 -12.87
N CYS A 71 19.33 -24.03 -12.14
CA CYS A 71 18.80 -25.28 -12.68
C CYS A 71 17.32 -25.22 -13.09
N LEU A 72 16.54 -24.27 -12.54
CA LEU A 72 15.15 -24.02 -12.97
C LEU A 72 15.05 -23.58 -14.44
N SER A 73 16.13 -23.06 -15.03
CA SER A 73 16.18 -22.75 -16.47
C SER A 73 15.98 -23.98 -17.36
N ASN A 74 16.18 -25.20 -16.84
CA ASN A 74 15.93 -26.44 -17.57
C ASN A 74 14.43 -26.74 -17.77
N SER A 75 13.55 -26.09 -17.01
CA SER A 75 12.10 -26.18 -17.17
C SER A 75 11.62 -25.12 -18.16
N SER A 76 11.97 -25.25 -19.44
CA SER A 76 11.73 -24.22 -20.47
C SER A 76 10.26 -23.85 -20.67
N ASP A 77 9.35 -24.77 -20.34
CA ASP A 77 7.90 -24.63 -20.54
C ASP A 77 7.20 -24.02 -19.30
N LEU A 78 7.95 -23.44 -18.37
CA LEU A 78 7.38 -22.86 -17.15
C LEU A 78 6.44 -21.69 -17.51
N VAL A 79 5.20 -21.83 -17.08
CA VAL A 79 4.11 -20.87 -17.24
C VAL A 79 3.95 -20.00 -15.99
N GLY A 80 4.22 -20.54 -14.80
CA GLY A 80 4.02 -19.80 -13.56
C GLY A 80 5.07 -20.13 -12.48
N LEU A 81 5.64 -19.08 -11.89
CA LEU A 81 6.59 -19.16 -10.78
C LEU A 81 6.11 -18.31 -9.62
N TYR A 82 5.81 -18.95 -8.49
CA TYR A 82 5.24 -18.33 -7.30
C TYR A 82 6.13 -18.63 -6.09
N LEU A 83 6.79 -17.59 -5.57
CA LEU A 83 7.83 -17.67 -4.54
C LEU A 83 7.61 -16.67 -3.39
N SER A 84 6.38 -16.18 -3.23
CA SER A 84 6.03 -15.11 -2.28
C SER A 84 6.37 -15.51 -0.84
N ASP A 85 6.58 -14.53 0.04
CA ASP A 85 6.67 -14.76 1.49
C ASP A 85 7.71 -15.83 1.88
N ASN A 86 8.95 -15.59 1.50
CA ASN A 86 10.11 -16.43 1.81
C ASN A 86 11.31 -15.54 2.19
N HIS A 87 12.50 -16.13 2.36
CA HIS A 87 13.75 -15.44 2.68
C HIS A 87 14.76 -15.50 1.51
N LEU A 88 14.26 -15.52 0.27
CA LEU A 88 15.11 -15.60 -0.92
C LEU A 88 15.93 -14.32 -1.10
N SER A 89 17.14 -14.47 -1.61
CA SER A 89 18.14 -13.40 -1.70
C SER A 89 18.90 -13.47 -3.03
N GLY A 90 19.76 -12.49 -3.28
CA GLY A 90 20.52 -12.40 -4.53
C GLY A 90 19.71 -11.74 -5.63
N ARG A 91 20.18 -11.87 -6.88
CA ARG A 91 19.57 -11.18 -8.02
C ARG A 91 18.48 -12.02 -8.65
N ILE A 92 17.51 -11.34 -9.25
CA ILE A 92 16.57 -11.95 -10.21
C ILE A 92 17.42 -12.51 -11.37
N PRO A 93 17.38 -13.83 -11.65
CA PRO A 93 18.21 -14.40 -12.69
C PRO A 93 17.77 -13.94 -14.10
N SER A 94 18.73 -13.63 -14.97
CA SER A 94 18.43 -13.19 -16.35
C SER A 94 17.80 -14.27 -17.21
N TRP A 95 18.04 -15.56 -16.91
CA TRP A 95 17.44 -16.67 -17.65
C TRP A 95 15.91 -16.70 -17.55
N LEU A 96 15.30 -16.05 -16.55
CA LEU A 96 13.84 -15.89 -16.47
C LEU A 96 13.30 -15.17 -17.71
N GLY A 97 14.05 -14.24 -18.31
CA GLY A 97 13.64 -13.55 -19.54
C GLY A 97 13.58 -14.48 -20.77
N ASN A 98 14.25 -15.63 -20.74
CA ASN A 98 14.21 -16.64 -21.81
C ASN A 98 13.03 -17.62 -21.66
N MET A 99 12.21 -17.52 -20.60
CA MET A 99 11.04 -18.37 -20.39
C MET A 99 9.84 -17.82 -21.17
N LEU A 100 9.78 -18.11 -22.47
CA LEU A 100 8.82 -17.47 -23.37
C LEU A 100 7.35 -17.84 -23.10
N GLU A 101 7.11 -18.95 -22.40
CA GLU A 101 5.78 -19.39 -21.96
C GLU A 101 5.34 -18.77 -20.62
N LEU A 102 6.21 -17.99 -19.96
CA LEU A 102 5.94 -17.43 -18.64
C LEU A 102 4.79 -16.43 -18.70
N VAL A 103 3.75 -16.71 -17.92
CA VAL A 103 2.53 -15.90 -17.78
C VAL A 103 2.51 -15.19 -16.44
N ASP A 104 2.86 -15.90 -15.37
CA ASP A 104 2.83 -15.37 -14.00
C ASP A 104 4.22 -15.46 -13.34
N LEU A 105 4.76 -14.32 -12.94
CA LEU A 105 5.97 -14.23 -12.12
C LEU A 105 5.65 -13.47 -10.83
N ILE A 106 5.49 -14.21 -9.74
CA ILE A 106 5.01 -13.69 -8.46
C ILE A 106 6.00 -14.07 -7.37
N MET A 107 6.72 -13.09 -6.83
CA MET A 107 7.68 -13.31 -5.74
C MET A 107 7.81 -12.11 -4.78
N PRO A 108 6.69 -11.50 -4.33
CA PRO A 108 6.75 -10.44 -3.35
C PRO A 108 7.27 -10.91 -1.98
N ASN A 109 7.63 -9.96 -1.13
CA ASN A 109 8.04 -10.19 0.26
C ASN A 109 9.21 -11.20 0.38
N ASN A 110 10.35 -10.80 -0.17
CA ASN A 110 11.62 -11.53 -0.14
C ASN A 110 12.80 -10.52 0.02
N HIS A 111 14.04 -10.98 -0.08
CA HIS A 111 15.26 -10.16 -0.02
C HIS A 111 15.97 -10.08 -1.39
N LEU A 112 15.23 -10.16 -2.50
CA LEU A 112 15.81 -10.09 -3.84
C LEU A 112 16.31 -8.68 -4.13
N GLN A 113 17.44 -8.56 -4.82
CA GLN A 113 18.15 -7.31 -5.01
C GLN A 113 18.71 -7.14 -6.43
N GLY A 114 19.22 -5.95 -6.73
CA GLY A 114 19.74 -5.61 -8.07
C GLY A 114 18.61 -5.26 -9.05
N PRO A 115 18.95 -5.02 -10.33
CA PRO A 115 17.98 -4.56 -11.31
C PRO A 115 17.07 -5.68 -11.82
N ILE A 116 15.91 -5.27 -12.34
CA ILE A 116 15.10 -6.13 -13.20
C ILE A 116 15.93 -6.42 -14.47
N PRO A 117 16.12 -7.69 -14.86
CA PRO A 117 16.93 -8.04 -16.03
C PRO A 117 16.36 -7.48 -17.34
N LEU A 118 17.23 -7.03 -18.25
CA LEU A 118 16.82 -6.52 -19.56
C LEU A 118 16.15 -7.60 -20.42
N GLU A 119 16.49 -8.86 -20.18
CA GLU A 119 15.93 -10.03 -20.84
C GLU A 119 14.40 -10.14 -20.62
N PHE A 120 13.84 -9.51 -19.59
CA PHE A 120 12.39 -9.50 -19.36
C PHE A 120 11.62 -8.82 -20.50
N CYS A 121 12.27 -7.98 -21.32
CA CYS A 121 11.67 -7.41 -22.53
C CYS A 121 11.27 -8.47 -23.58
N GLN A 122 11.73 -9.72 -23.45
CA GLN A 122 11.40 -10.83 -24.34
C GLN A 122 10.10 -11.55 -23.96
N LEU A 123 9.59 -11.35 -22.74
CA LEU A 123 8.45 -12.08 -22.18
C LEU A 123 7.12 -11.62 -22.79
N GLN A 124 6.79 -12.09 -23.99
CA GLN A 124 5.59 -11.65 -24.72
C GLN A 124 4.26 -12.14 -24.11
N ASN A 125 4.29 -13.23 -23.35
CA ASN A 125 3.12 -13.86 -22.75
C ASN A 125 2.86 -13.44 -21.29
N LEU A 126 3.75 -12.64 -20.70
CA LEU A 126 3.66 -12.23 -19.31
C LEU A 126 2.38 -11.43 -19.07
N GLN A 127 1.56 -11.89 -18.13
CA GLN A 127 0.30 -11.26 -17.70
C GLN A 127 0.43 -10.63 -16.32
N VAL A 128 1.13 -11.29 -15.40
CA VAL A 128 1.31 -10.81 -14.02
C VAL A 128 2.79 -10.77 -13.67
N LEU A 129 3.25 -9.58 -13.29
CA LEU A 129 4.56 -9.36 -12.69
C LEU A 129 4.37 -8.78 -11.29
N ASN A 130 4.65 -9.56 -10.26
CA ASN A 130 4.63 -9.09 -8.89
C ASN A 130 5.97 -9.35 -8.20
N LEU A 131 6.72 -8.27 -7.99
CA LEU A 131 8.02 -8.24 -7.34
C LEU A 131 8.02 -7.30 -6.12
N ALA A 132 6.84 -6.95 -5.59
CA ALA A 132 6.70 -5.99 -4.51
C ALA A 132 7.47 -6.42 -3.24
N GLU A 133 7.75 -5.50 -2.33
CA GLU A 133 8.35 -5.82 -1.02
C GLU A 133 9.67 -6.61 -1.13
N ASN A 134 10.61 -6.07 -1.91
CA ASN A 134 11.95 -6.61 -2.09
C ASN A 134 13.00 -5.49 -1.98
N ASN A 135 14.24 -5.76 -2.37
CA ASN A 135 15.34 -4.80 -2.42
C ASN A 135 15.81 -4.54 -3.86
N ILE A 136 14.91 -4.67 -4.85
CA ILE A 136 15.19 -4.46 -6.28
C ILE A 136 15.53 -3.00 -6.51
N SER A 137 16.57 -2.73 -7.30
CA SER A 137 17.18 -1.41 -7.43
C SER A 137 17.57 -1.08 -8.87
N GLY A 138 17.72 0.21 -9.18
CA GLY A 138 18.06 0.67 -10.53
C GLY A 138 16.81 0.98 -11.35
N ASP A 139 17.02 1.30 -12.62
CA ASP A 139 15.95 1.73 -13.51
C ASP A 139 15.10 0.55 -14.01
N LEU A 140 13.85 0.85 -14.40
CA LEU A 140 13.07 -0.07 -15.22
C LEU A 140 13.78 -0.29 -16.57
N PRO A 141 13.86 -1.53 -17.10
CA PRO A 141 14.51 -1.77 -18.38
C PRO A 141 13.86 -0.98 -19.50
N SER A 142 14.68 -0.30 -20.32
CA SER A 142 14.19 0.43 -21.48
C SER A 142 13.43 -0.51 -22.43
N ARG A 143 12.25 -0.08 -22.92
CA ARG A 143 11.34 -0.88 -23.76
C ARG A 143 10.75 -2.12 -23.10
N PHE A 144 10.75 -2.20 -21.77
CA PHE A 144 9.99 -3.24 -21.08
C PHE A 144 8.50 -2.98 -21.30
N SER A 145 7.92 -3.60 -22.33
CA SER A 145 6.51 -3.40 -22.71
C SER A 145 5.88 -4.71 -23.22
N PRO A 146 5.77 -5.74 -22.36
CA PRO A 146 5.03 -6.95 -22.72
C PRO A 146 3.59 -6.60 -23.11
N PRO A 147 3.07 -7.06 -24.27
CA PRO A 147 1.77 -6.62 -24.78
C PRO A 147 0.57 -7.22 -24.03
N GLN A 148 0.76 -8.38 -23.38
CA GLN A 148 -0.28 -9.11 -22.66
C GLN A 148 -0.31 -8.79 -21.16
N ILE A 149 0.58 -7.93 -20.66
CA ILE A 149 0.68 -7.64 -19.23
C ILE A 149 -0.55 -6.90 -18.73
N GLN A 150 -1.10 -7.40 -17.63
CA GLN A 150 -2.32 -6.91 -17.00
C GLN A 150 -2.01 -6.32 -15.63
N GLN A 151 -1.10 -6.92 -14.88
CA GLN A 151 -0.78 -6.51 -13.51
C GLN A 151 0.71 -6.35 -13.33
N VAL A 152 1.12 -5.17 -12.88
CA VAL A 152 2.49 -4.84 -12.51
C VAL A 152 2.48 -4.35 -11.07
N HIS A 153 3.10 -5.10 -10.17
CA HIS A 153 3.32 -4.74 -8.77
C HIS A 153 4.81 -4.72 -8.48
N LEU A 154 5.38 -3.52 -8.38
CA LEU A 154 6.80 -3.29 -8.09
C LEU A 154 6.97 -2.43 -6.84
N SER A 155 5.93 -2.28 -6.03
CA SER A 155 5.92 -1.41 -4.88
C SER A 155 6.90 -1.83 -3.78
N LYS A 156 7.27 -0.89 -2.90
CA LYS A 156 8.14 -1.12 -1.75
C LYS A 156 9.48 -1.75 -2.14
N ASN A 157 10.16 -1.12 -3.09
CA ASN A 157 11.47 -1.50 -3.59
C ASN A 157 12.44 -0.29 -3.54
N LYS A 158 13.56 -0.37 -4.24
CA LYS A 158 14.56 0.69 -4.39
C LYS A 158 14.71 1.09 -5.87
N LEU A 159 13.67 0.90 -6.68
CA LEU A 159 13.69 1.28 -8.09
C LEU A 159 13.78 2.80 -8.23
N GLU A 160 14.50 3.25 -9.24
CA GLU A 160 14.79 4.67 -9.46
C GLU A 160 14.72 5.04 -10.95
N GLY A 161 15.19 6.24 -11.30
CA GLY A 161 15.16 6.73 -12.67
C GLY A 161 13.79 7.28 -13.08
N GLN A 162 13.60 7.43 -14.39
CA GLN A 162 12.39 8.02 -14.98
C GLN A 162 11.56 6.94 -15.70
N LEU A 163 10.23 7.12 -15.72
CA LEU A 163 9.29 6.17 -16.33
C LEU A 163 9.25 6.22 -17.88
N LYS A 164 10.28 6.71 -18.57
CA LYS A 164 10.19 7.15 -19.97
C LYS A 164 9.66 6.11 -20.97
N ASP A 165 10.25 4.91 -21.02
CA ASP A 165 10.01 3.94 -22.11
C ASP A 165 9.49 2.57 -21.62
N ALA A 166 9.04 2.47 -20.37
CA ALA A 166 8.42 1.26 -19.84
C ALA A 166 6.91 1.28 -20.12
N PHE A 167 6.31 0.12 -20.37
CA PHE A 167 4.86 -0.11 -20.52
C PHE A 167 4.12 0.67 -21.63
N PHE A 168 4.80 1.48 -22.45
CA PHE A 168 4.14 2.34 -23.45
C PHE A 168 3.27 1.57 -24.47
N ASN A 169 3.55 0.28 -24.70
CA ASN A 169 2.79 -0.60 -25.61
C ASN A 169 1.97 -1.68 -24.88
N SER A 170 1.86 -1.59 -23.55
CA SER A 170 1.15 -2.55 -22.71
C SER A 170 -0.32 -2.17 -22.55
N SER A 171 -1.06 -2.10 -23.66
CA SER A 171 -2.47 -1.67 -23.68
C SER A 171 -3.43 -2.56 -22.87
N SER A 172 -3.00 -3.78 -22.52
CA SER A 172 -3.74 -4.71 -21.67
C SER A 172 -3.64 -4.38 -20.17
N LEU A 173 -2.82 -3.40 -19.77
CA LEU A 173 -2.52 -3.10 -18.37
C LEU A 173 -3.78 -2.63 -17.63
N VAL A 174 -4.06 -3.29 -16.49
CA VAL A 174 -5.20 -3.02 -15.60
C VAL A 174 -4.73 -2.41 -14.29
N THR A 175 -3.65 -2.96 -13.70
CA THR A 175 -3.02 -2.44 -12.48
C THR A 175 -1.56 -2.08 -12.73
N LEU A 176 -1.21 -0.85 -12.37
CA LEU A 176 0.17 -0.39 -12.29
C LEU A 176 0.45 0.14 -10.88
N ASP A 177 1.17 -0.65 -10.09
CA ASP A 177 1.62 -0.28 -8.76
C ASP A 177 3.15 -0.18 -8.71
N LEU A 178 3.63 1.06 -8.61
CA LEU A 178 5.03 1.45 -8.48
C LEU A 178 5.30 2.18 -7.15
N GLY A 179 4.37 2.09 -6.19
CA GLY A 179 4.43 2.87 -4.95
C GLY A 179 5.66 2.58 -4.09
N TYR A 180 6.06 3.49 -3.21
CA TYR A 180 7.20 3.31 -2.29
C TYR A 180 8.50 2.93 -3.02
N ASN A 181 8.90 3.76 -3.98
CA ASN A 181 10.15 3.64 -4.72
C ASN A 181 10.86 5.02 -4.75
N ARG A 182 11.79 5.22 -5.69
CA ARG A 182 12.55 6.46 -5.89
C ARG A 182 12.43 6.98 -7.32
N PHE A 183 11.31 6.68 -7.99
CA PHE A 183 11.07 7.17 -9.34
C PHE A 183 11.00 8.70 -9.35
N SER A 184 11.56 9.31 -10.38
CA SER A 184 11.70 10.77 -10.50
C SER A 184 11.33 11.24 -11.90
N GLY A 185 11.25 12.56 -12.08
CA GLY A 185 10.85 13.17 -13.35
C GLY A 185 9.36 13.04 -13.62
N GLU A 186 8.96 13.34 -14.85
CA GLU A 186 7.55 13.44 -15.23
C GLU A 186 6.85 12.09 -15.38
N ILE A 187 5.56 12.04 -14.99
CA ILE A 187 4.66 10.96 -15.40
C ILE A 187 4.51 11.03 -16.94
N PRO A 188 4.90 9.99 -17.68
CA PRO A 188 4.92 10.03 -19.14
C PRO A 188 3.53 10.14 -19.76
N ASN A 189 3.45 10.78 -20.93
CA ASN A 189 2.20 10.96 -21.67
C ASN A 189 1.53 9.66 -22.14
N TRP A 190 2.30 8.59 -22.38
CA TRP A 190 1.76 7.30 -22.77
C TRP A 190 0.84 6.70 -21.70
N ILE A 191 0.89 7.17 -20.44
CA ILE A 191 -0.03 6.71 -19.40
C ILE A 191 -1.47 6.95 -19.81
N GLY A 192 -1.76 8.06 -20.50
CA GLY A 192 -3.09 8.40 -21.01
C GLY A 192 -3.56 7.51 -22.15
N TRP A 193 -2.69 6.64 -22.70
CA TRP A 193 -3.05 5.67 -23.75
C TRP A 193 -3.38 4.28 -23.20
N LEU A 194 -3.20 4.06 -21.89
CA LEU A 194 -3.52 2.79 -21.23
C LEU A 194 -5.02 2.69 -20.92
N SER A 195 -5.85 2.55 -21.95
CA SER A 195 -7.32 2.60 -21.83
C SER A 195 -7.95 1.54 -20.93
N ASN A 196 -7.26 0.45 -20.61
CA ASN A 196 -7.71 -0.57 -19.65
C ASN A 196 -7.31 -0.28 -18.20
N LEU A 197 -6.47 0.73 -17.95
CA LEU A 197 -5.92 1.01 -16.63
C LEU A 197 -7.05 1.37 -15.66
N THR A 198 -7.15 0.60 -14.59
CA THR A 198 -8.21 0.69 -13.59
C THR A 198 -7.66 1.14 -12.24
N TYR A 199 -6.45 0.69 -11.89
CA TYR A 199 -5.77 1.01 -10.64
C TYR A 199 -4.37 1.56 -10.94
N LEU A 200 -4.12 2.81 -10.55
CA LEU A 200 -2.83 3.48 -10.72
C LEU A 200 -2.30 3.92 -9.36
N ILE A 201 -1.22 3.28 -8.91
CA ILE A 201 -0.59 3.52 -7.61
C ILE A 201 0.86 3.94 -7.84
N LEU A 202 1.15 5.23 -7.65
CA LEU A 202 2.50 5.81 -7.76
C LEU A 202 2.92 6.51 -6.45
N THR A 203 2.22 6.23 -5.34
CA THR A 203 2.46 6.84 -4.03
C THR A 203 3.92 6.76 -3.58
N HIS A 204 4.39 7.70 -2.76
CA HIS A 204 5.73 7.66 -2.15
C HIS A 204 6.85 7.49 -3.18
N ASN A 205 6.96 8.45 -4.09
CA ASN A 205 8.04 8.56 -5.07
C ASN A 205 8.53 10.03 -5.13
N ASN A 206 9.42 10.34 -6.08
CA ASN A 206 9.92 11.67 -6.37
C ASN A 206 9.38 12.20 -7.70
N LEU A 207 8.18 11.77 -8.11
CA LEU A 207 7.61 12.14 -9.40
C LEU A 207 7.23 13.62 -9.42
N GLU A 208 7.57 14.24 -10.54
CA GLU A 208 7.19 15.60 -10.87
C GLU A 208 6.06 15.53 -11.91
N CYS A 209 5.19 16.52 -11.95
CA CYS A 209 4.22 16.64 -13.02
C CYS A 209 3.65 18.04 -12.97
N GLU A 210 3.67 18.77 -14.09
CA GLU A 210 2.86 19.98 -14.25
C GLU A 210 1.51 19.68 -14.91
N VAL A 211 1.33 18.47 -15.44
CA VAL A 211 0.36 18.18 -16.50
C VAL A 211 -0.48 16.93 -16.19
N LEU A 212 -1.29 17.02 -15.14
CA LEU A 212 -2.24 15.96 -14.73
C LEU A 212 -3.35 15.70 -15.77
N HIS A 213 -3.52 16.55 -16.80
CA HIS A 213 -4.60 16.38 -17.79
C HIS A 213 -4.49 15.08 -18.61
N LEU A 214 -3.33 14.43 -18.62
CA LEU A 214 -3.14 13.15 -19.30
C LEU A 214 -4.03 12.05 -18.70
N LEU A 215 -4.30 12.12 -17.40
CA LEU A 215 -5.19 11.20 -16.69
C LEU A 215 -6.64 11.31 -17.17
N CYS A 216 -7.00 12.40 -17.86
CA CYS A 216 -8.35 12.62 -18.36
C CYS A 216 -8.75 11.68 -19.52
N HIS A 217 -7.81 10.97 -20.11
CA HIS A 217 -8.09 9.98 -21.17
C HIS A 217 -8.38 8.58 -20.60
N LEU A 218 -8.24 8.39 -19.29
CA LEU A 218 -8.33 7.10 -18.63
C LEU A 218 -9.73 6.84 -18.09
N GLU A 219 -10.62 6.48 -19.01
CA GLU A 219 -12.06 6.32 -18.73
C GLU A 219 -12.40 5.15 -17.79
N ARG A 220 -11.48 4.19 -17.60
CA ARG A 220 -11.68 3.00 -16.73
C ARG A 220 -11.10 3.16 -15.34
N LEU A 221 -10.42 4.27 -15.05
CA LEU A 221 -9.81 4.48 -13.73
C LEU A 221 -10.87 4.49 -12.64
N ARG A 222 -10.56 3.77 -11.57
CA ARG A 222 -11.37 3.70 -10.36
C ARG A 222 -10.59 4.15 -9.14
N LEU A 223 -9.30 3.89 -9.13
CA LEU A 223 -8.42 4.18 -8.01
C LEU A 223 -7.14 4.81 -8.53
N ILE A 224 -6.85 6.00 -8.01
CA ILE A 224 -5.65 6.77 -8.29
C ILE A 224 -5.00 7.11 -6.95
N ASP A 225 -3.77 6.69 -6.75
CA ASP A 225 -2.94 7.11 -5.63
C ASP A 225 -1.63 7.70 -6.14
N LEU A 226 -1.55 9.02 -6.12
CA LEU A 226 -0.36 9.80 -6.46
C LEU A 226 0.19 10.54 -5.24
N SER A 227 -0.20 10.12 -4.04
CA SER A 227 0.19 10.78 -2.80
C SER A 227 1.69 10.74 -2.57
N HIS A 228 2.20 11.66 -1.74
CA HIS A 228 3.63 11.68 -1.36
C HIS A 228 4.57 11.74 -2.59
N ASN A 229 4.36 12.72 -3.46
CA ASN A 229 5.18 13.02 -4.61
C ASN A 229 5.53 14.52 -4.67
N ASN A 230 6.09 14.97 -5.78
CA ASN A 230 6.46 16.36 -6.02
C ASN A 230 5.55 17.02 -7.08
N LEU A 231 4.29 16.56 -7.21
CA LEU A 231 3.37 17.01 -8.25
C LEU A 231 2.96 18.46 -8.00
N SER A 232 2.93 19.27 -9.07
CA SER A 232 2.61 20.69 -9.03
C SER A 232 1.55 21.03 -10.08
N GLY A 233 1.19 22.31 -10.19
CA GLY A 233 0.12 22.75 -11.08
C GLY A 233 -1.27 22.52 -10.50
N GLN A 234 -2.29 22.64 -11.37
CA GLN A 234 -3.69 22.57 -10.97
C GLN A 234 -4.26 21.17 -11.14
N ILE A 235 -5.22 20.82 -10.28
CA ILE A 235 -6.04 19.62 -10.50
C ILE A 235 -6.88 19.86 -11.77
N PRO A 236 -6.81 18.98 -12.78
CA PRO A 236 -7.47 19.23 -14.05
C PRO A 236 -8.98 19.05 -13.91
N HIS A 237 -9.75 19.95 -14.52
CA HIS A 237 -11.21 19.88 -14.54
C HIS A 237 -11.77 18.60 -15.18
N CYS A 238 -10.96 17.92 -15.98
CA CYS A 238 -11.30 16.67 -16.66
C CYS A 238 -10.91 15.42 -15.87
N LEU A 239 -10.49 15.53 -14.60
CA LEU A 239 -10.40 14.39 -13.68
C LEU A 239 -11.81 13.92 -13.29
N ASP A 240 -12.59 13.61 -14.33
CA ASP A 240 -13.94 13.11 -14.29
C ASP A 240 -13.85 11.64 -14.72
N MET A 241 -13.63 10.76 -13.75
CA MET A 241 -13.52 9.32 -13.98
C MET A 241 -14.91 8.80 -14.34
N THR A 242 -15.19 8.71 -15.63
CA THR A 242 -16.49 8.30 -16.18
C THR A 242 -16.93 6.92 -15.67
N ALA A 243 -15.98 6.02 -15.35
CA ALA A 243 -16.26 4.76 -14.67
C ALA A 243 -16.92 4.89 -13.28
N LEU A 244 -16.85 6.08 -12.66
CA LEU A 244 -17.45 6.38 -11.35
C LEU A 244 -18.78 7.13 -11.46
N HIS A 245 -19.37 7.23 -12.65
CA HIS A 245 -20.72 7.77 -12.85
C HIS A 245 -21.79 6.68 -12.68
N ASP A 246 -23.01 7.07 -12.31
CA ASP A 246 -24.12 6.15 -12.02
C ASP A 246 -24.49 5.24 -13.20
N ASN A 247 -24.29 5.70 -14.44
CA ASN A 247 -24.73 5.02 -15.66
C ASN A 247 -23.65 4.15 -16.32
N TYR A 248 -22.49 3.96 -15.66
CA TYR A 248 -21.44 3.07 -16.16
C TYR A 248 -21.80 1.63 -15.81
N ASP A 249 -22.34 0.90 -16.79
CA ASP A 249 -22.55 -0.54 -16.70
C ASP A 249 -21.19 -1.20 -16.55
N VAL A 250 -20.86 -1.58 -15.31
CA VAL A 250 -19.73 -2.45 -15.06
C VAL A 250 -20.13 -3.85 -15.52
N ALA A 251 -20.10 -4.07 -16.83
CA ALA A 251 -19.94 -5.41 -17.38
C ALA A 251 -18.55 -5.89 -16.96
N PHE A 252 -18.41 -6.25 -15.68
CA PHE A 252 -17.39 -7.18 -15.25
C PHE A 252 -17.69 -8.45 -16.02
N ASN A 253 -17.08 -8.59 -17.20
CA ASN A 253 -16.62 -9.89 -17.64
C ASN A 253 -15.61 -10.33 -16.59
N THR A 254 -16.12 -10.79 -15.44
CA THR A 254 -15.51 -11.95 -14.83
C THR A 254 -15.47 -12.93 -15.97
N THR A 255 -14.28 -13.13 -16.55
CA THR A 255 -13.95 -14.38 -17.19
C THR A 255 -14.05 -15.44 -16.09
N SER A 256 -15.29 -15.75 -15.72
CA SER A 256 -15.66 -17.07 -15.27
C SER A 256 -15.13 -17.96 -16.37
N SER A 257 -14.06 -18.66 -16.02
CA SER A 257 -13.41 -19.66 -16.83
C SER A 257 -14.43 -20.76 -17.12
N THR A 258 -15.25 -20.57 -18.15
CA THR A 258 -16.07 -21.64 -18.69
C THR A 258 -15.18 -22.55 -19.54
N ALA A 259 -14.69 -23.59 -18.86
CA ALA A 259 -14.52 -24.98 -19.31
C ALA A 259 -13.59 -25.30 -20.49
N GLY A 260 -12.62 -26.19 -20.22
CA GLY A 260 -12.25 -27.24 -21.19
C GLY A 260 -10.76 -27.45 -21.49
N GLY A 261 -9.91 -27.62 -20.49
CA GLY A 261 -8.56 -28.17 -20.69
C GLY A 261 -8.04 -28.83 -19.40
N PRO A 262 -7.13 -29.81 -19.47
CA PRO A 262 -6.61 -30.54 -18.30
C PRO A 262 -5.69 -29.68 -17.41
N SER A 263 -5.76 -28.35 -17.57
CA SER A 263 -5.02 -27.34 -16.82
C SER A 263 -5.99 -26.71 -15.83
N GLY A 264 -6.23 -27.40 -14.71
CA GLY A 264 -6.86 -26.77 -13.55
C GLY A 264 -6.00 -25.57 -13.15
N SER A 265 -6.53 -24.36 -13.29
CA SER A 265 -6.02 -23.21 -12.55
C SER A 265 -6.36 -23.44 -11.07
N PRO A 266 -5.37 -23.60 -10.17
CA PRO A 266 -5.65 -23.37 -8.76
C PRO A 266 -5.87 -21.87 -8.56
N MET A 267 -6.52 -21.52 -7.44
CA MET A 267 -6.64 -20.17 -6.87
C MET A 267 -5.48 -19.21 -7.24
N GLY A 268 -5.80 -17.95 -7.57
CA GLY A 268 -4.80 -16.86 -7.53
C GLY A 268 -4.59 -16.05 -8.81
N LYS A 269 -5.65 -15.49 -9.40
CA LYS A 269 -5.58 -14.18 -10.10
C LYS A 269 -6.29 -13.13 -9.26
N GLU A 270 -6.05 -13.13 -7.95
CA GLU A 270 -6.65 -12.10 -7.09
C GLU A 270 -5.79 -10.85 -7.19
N GLU A 271 -6.22 -9.95 -8.08
CA GLU A 271 -5.72 -8.59 -8.14
C GLU A 271 -5.79 -7.98 -6.74
N THR A 272 -4.65 -7.46 -6.28
CA THR A 272 -4.50 -6.93 -4.93
C THR A 272 -3.89 -5.54 -5.03
N VAL A 273 -4.51 -4.55 -4.40
CA VAL A 273 -4.06 -3.15 -4.40
C VAL A 273 -4.04 -2.64 -2.97
N GLU A 274 -2.92 -2.04 -2.58
CA GLU A 274 -2.83 -1.30 -1.32
C GLU A 274 -3.29 0.14 -1.54
N PHE A 275 -4.21 0.62 -0.71
CA PHE A 275 -4.72 1.99 -0.79
C PHE A 275 -5.11 2.54 0.58
N THR A 276 -4.81 3.82 0.80
CA THR A 276 -5.12 4.51 2.06
C THR A 276 -6.48 5.18 2.00
N THR A 277 -7.35 4.85 2.95
CA THR A 277 -8.64 5.54 3.17
C THR A 277 -8.90 5.66 4.66
N LYS A 278 -9.56 6.74 5.09
CA LYS A 278 -9.82 7.01 6.52
C LYS A 278 -8.53 6.98 7.36
N ASN A 279 -7.42 7.44 6.76
CA ASN A 279 -6.08 7.44 7.35
C ASN A 279 -5.53 6.04 7.73
N ILE A 280 -6.00 4.98 7.06
CA ILE A 280 -5.53 3.61 7.25
C ILE A 280 -5.25 2.99 5.88
N SER A 281 -4.08 2.38 5.72
CA SER A 281 -3.73 1.61 4.53
C SER A 281 -4.37 0.23 4.60
N TYR A 282 -5.10 -0.15 3.54
CA TYR A 282 -5.73 -1.47 3.42
C TYR A 282 -5.26 -2.17 2.16
N SER A 283 -5.11 -3.49 2.24
CA SER A 283 -4.96 -4.36 1.07
C SER A 283 -6.34 -4.79 0.58
N TYR A 284 -6.71 -4.33 -0.61
CA TYR A 284 -7.97 -4.66 -1.27
C TYR A 284 -7.75 -5.74 -2.32
N GLN A 285 -8.52 -6.83 -2.23
CA GLN A 285 -8.41 -7.94 -3.18
C GLN A 285 -9.78 -8.48 -3.61
N GLY A 286 -9.78 -9.16 -4.74
CA GLY A 286 -10.95 -9.87 -5.26
C GLY A 286 -12.18 -8.97 -5.40
N ARG A 287 -13.34 -9.43 -4.92
CA ARG A 287 -14.60 -8.68 -5.05
C ARG A 287 -14.59 -7.34 -4.31
N VAL A 288 -13.86 -7.22 -3.20
CA VAL A 288 -13.84 -5.95 -2.43
C VAL A 288 -13.17 -4.85 -3.23
N LEU A 289 -12.06 -5.17 -3.91
CA LEU A 289 -11.38 -4.23 -4.82
C LEU A 289 -12.34 -3.72 -5.91
N THR A 290 -13.21 -4.59 -6.41
CA THR A 290 -14.24 -4.21 -7.40
C THR A 290 -15.37 -3.32 -6.86
N TYR A 291 -15.43 -3.04 -5.56
CA TYR A 291 -16.32 -2.02 -5.00
C TYR A 291 -15.58 -0.73 -4.66
N MET A 292 -14.26 -0.81 -4.43
CA MET A 292 -13.46 0.34 -4.04
C MET A 292 -13.29 1.34 -5.19
N SER A 293 -13.27 2.62 -4.83
CA SER A 293 -12.93 3.73 -5.72
C SER A 293 -12.37 4.88 -4.89
N GLY A 294 -11.34 5.55 -5.39
CA GLY A 294 -10.73 6.62 -4.63
C GLY A 294 -9.67 7.41 -5.38
N VAL A 295 -9.47 8.64 -4.91
CA VAL A 295 -8.45 9.56 -5.39
C VAL A 295 -7.66 10.03 -4.20
N ASP A 296 -6.37 9.69 -4.17
CA ASP A 296 -5.42 10.27 -3.23
C ASP A 296 -4.35 11.07 -3.98
N LEU A 297 -4.40 12.39 -3.79
CA LEU A 297 -3.41 13.36 -4.31
C LEU A 297 -2.68 14.06 -3.17
N SER A 298 -2.78 13.53 -1.94
CA SER A 298 -2.24 14.20 -0.75
C SER A 298 -0.72 14.29 -0.74
N CYS A 299 -0.17 15.16 0.10
CA CYS A 299 1.28 15.32 0.27
C CYS A 299 1.99 15.61 -1.07
N ASN A 300 1.50 16.65 -1.76
CA ASN A 300 2.04 17.15 -3.02
C ASN A 300 2.18 18.68 -2.98
N LYS A 301 2.44 19.33 -4.12
CA LYS A 301 2.57 20.79 -4.28
C LYS A 301 1.48 21.36 -5.19
N LEU A 302 0.30 20.75 -5.21
CA LEU A 302 -0.81 21.18 -6.08
C LEU A 302 -1.32 22.56 -5.66
N ILE A 303 -1.68 23.37 -6.65
CA ILE A 303 -2.15 24.75 -6.50
C ILE A 303 -3.48 24.97 -7.22
N GLY A 304 -4.06 26.16 -7.05
CA GLY A 304 -5.31 26.54 -7.71
C GLY A 304 -6.54 25.98 -7.02
N GLU A 305 -7.70 26.19 -7.64
CA GLU A 305 -8.99 25.79 -7.06
C GLU A 305 -9.27 24.31 -7.28
N ILE A 306 -10.06 23.73 -6.38
CA ILE A 306 -10.61 22.38 -6.56
C ILE A 306 -11.68 22.44 -7.66
N PRO A 307 -11.55 21.68 -8.77
CA PRO A 307 -12.56 21.62 -9.81
C PRO A 307 -13.92 21.16 -9.30
N HIS A 308 -14.98 21.89 -9.64
CA HIS A 308 -16.34 21.49 -9.30
C HIS A 308 -16.77 20.17 -9.97
N GLN A 309 -16.13 19.81 -11.08
CA GLN A 309 -16.33 18.55 -11.81
C GLN A 309 -15.98 17.31 -10.98
N ILE A 310 -15.13 17.42 -9.95
CA ILE A 310 -14.90 16.31 -9.01
C ILE A 310 -16.21 15.88 -8.34
N GLY A 311 -17.18 16.79 -8.19
CA GLY A 311 -18.52 16.47 -7.71
C GLY A 311 -19.32 15.53 -8.61
N ASN A 312 -18.87 15.23 -9.84
CA ASN A 312 -19.52 14.24 -10.71
C ASN A 312 -19.16 12.79 -10.36
N LEU A 313 -18.18 12.57 -9.48
CA LEU A 313 -17.71 11.24 -9.08
C LEU A 313 -18.66 10.60 -8.05
N THR A 314 -19.93 10.42 -8.40
CA THR A 314 -21.00 9.98 -7.46
C THR A 314 -20.71 8.67 -6.76
N ARG A 315 -19.90 7.79 -7.39
CA ARG A 315 -19.50 6.48 -6.86
C ARG A 315 -18.13 6.45 -6.19
N ILE A 316 -17.53 7.59 -5.85
CA ILE A 316 -16.24 7.65 -5.15
C ILE A 316 -16.39 7.31 -3.66
N HIS A 317 -15.51 6.47 -3.10
CA HIS A 317 -15.53 6.14 -1.66
C HIS A 317 -14.49 6.94 -0.86
N SER A 318 -13.36 7.32 -1.48
CA SER A 318 -12.29 8.06 -0.80
C SER A 318 -11.78 9.22 -1.66
N LEU A 319 -11.73 10.42 -1.10
CA LEU A 319 -11.09 11.59 -1.70
C LEU A 319 -10.15 12.23 -0.69
N ASN A 320 -8.86 12.21 -0.99
CA ASN A 320 -7.82 12.81 -0.16
C ASN A 320 -7.01 13.82 -0.99
N LEU A 321 -7.19 15.10 -0.67
CA LEU A 321 -6.48 16.23 -1.27
C LEU A 321 -5.61 16.97 -0.23
N SER A 322 -5.39 16.35 0.93
CA SER A 322 -4.73 17.00 2.06
C SER A 322 -3.25 17.30 1.80
N TYR A 323 -2.65 18.19 2.59
CA TYR A 323 -1.23 18.54 2.47
C TYR A 323 -0.84 18.96 1.04
N ASN A 324 -1.54 19.97 0.54
CA ASN A 324 -1.27 20.63 -0.73
C ASN A 324 -1.33 22.16 -0.54
N ASN A 325 -1.31 22.91 -1.63
CA ASN A 325 -1.36 24.36 -1.61
C ASN A 325 -2.60 24.89 -2.36
N LEU A 326 -3.70 24.12 -2.32
CA LEU A 326 -4.97 24.41 -3.01
C LEU A 326 -5.64 25.65 -2.43
N THR A 327 -6.30 26.43 -3.28
CA THR A 327 -6.97 27.70 -2.95
C THR A 327 -8.45 27.66 -3.36
N GLY A 328 -9.16 28.78 -3.18
CA GLY A 328 -10.58 28.89 -3.53
C GLY A 328 -11.50 28.20 -2.52
N SER A 329 -12.79 28.12 -2.84
CA SER A 329 -13.80 27.51 -1.97
C SER A 329 -13.95 26.01 -2.21
N ILE A 330 -14.38 25.27 -1.18
CA ILE A 330 -14.84 23.89 -1.34
C ILE A 330 -16.06 23.89 -2.29
N PRO A 331 -16.04 23.13 -3.41
CA PRO A 331 -17.15 23.11 -4.35
C PRO A 331 -18.45 22.60 -3.72
N SER A 332 -19.55 23.30 -3.93
CA SER A 332 -20.87 22.84 -3.45
C SER A 332 -21.34 21.55 -4.11
N THR A 333 -20.81 21.24 -5.31
CA THR A 333 -21.04 19.97 -6.02
C THR A 333 -20.53 18.76 -5.27
N PHE A 334 -19.71 18.90 -4.22
CA PHE A 334 -19.30 17.79 -3.36
C PHE A 334 -20.48 17.14 -2.61
N SER A 335 -21.63 17.83 -2.53
CA SER A 335 -22.88 17.23 -2.05
C SER A 335 -23.40 16.07 -2.90
N ASN A 336 -22.94 15.94 -4.15
CA ASN A 336 -23.31 14.84 -5.06
C ASN A 336 -22.47 13.57 -4.85
N LEU A 337 -21.45 13.57 -3.97
CA LEU A 337 -20.57 12.43 -3.74
C LEU A 337 -21.23 11.37 -2.83
N GLU A 338 -22.39 10.86 -3.24
CA GLU A 338 -23.31 10.11 -2.37
C GLU A 338 -22.69 8.86 -1.72
N GLN A 339 -21.67 8.24 -2.34
CA GLN A 339 -20.99 7.05 -1.80
C GLN A 339 -19.73 7.35 -0.97
N ILE A 340 -19.38 8.62 -0.75
CA ILE A 340 -18.11 8.97 -0.12
C ILE A 340 -18.08 8.58 1.36
N GLU A 341 -17.03 7.88 1.74
CA GLU A 341 -16.77 7.43 3.11
C GLU A 341 -15.64 8.20 3.78
N SER A 342 -14.71 8.73 2.99
CA SER A 342 -13.51 9.46 3.46
C SER A 342 -13.30 10.71 2.62
N LEU A 343 -13.36 11.88 3.25
CA LEU A 343 -13.07 13.17 2.64
C LEU A 343 -12.03 13.94 3.46
N ASP A 344 -10.82 14.07 2.93
CA ASP A 344 -9.75 14.85 3.56
C ASP A 344 -9.31 16.00 2.66
N LEU A 345 -9.55 17.22 3.14
CA LEU A 345 -9.16 18.48 2.51
C LEU A 345 -8.22 19.30 3.41
N SER A 346 -7.69 18.67 4.47
CA SER A 346 -6.91 19.37 5.48
C SER A 346 -5.55 19.85 4.97
N HIS A 347 -4.94 20.81 5.68
CA HIS A 347 -3.61 21.34 5.34
C HIS A 347 -3.54 21.87 3.90
N ASN A 348 -4.36 22.88 3.61
CA ASN A 348 -4.42 23.59 2.32
C ASN A 348 -4.65 25.10 2.58
N ASN A 349 -4.86 25.88 1.52
CA ASN A 349 -5.18 27.31 1.59
C ASN A 349 -6.64 27.60 1.18
N LEU A 350 -7.56 26.63 1.39
CA LEU A 350 -8.97 26.77 1.02
C LEU A 350 -9.65 27.87 1.84
N ASN A 351 -10.59 28.58 1.24
CA ASN A 351 -11.28 29.71 1.85
C ASN A 351 -12.80 29.64 1.61
N GLY A 352 -13.52 30.70 1.98
CA GLY A 352 -14.99 30.73 1.87
C GLY A 352 -15.66 29.94 3.00
N LYS A 353 -16.88 29.46 2.76
CA LYS A 353 -17.67 28.71 3.76
C LYS A 353 -17.65 27.22 3.41
N ILE A 354 -17.82 26.37 4.42
CA ILE A 354 -18.11 24.95 4.21
C ILE A 354 -19.52 24.84 3.58
N PRO A 355 -19.69 24.21 2.40
CA PRO A 355 -21.00 24.09 1.77
C PRO A 355 -21.99 23.32 2.64
N PRO A 356 -23.14 23.92 3.03
CA PRO A 356 -24.08 23.27 3.93
C PRO A 356 -24.73 22.00 3.36
N GLN A 357 -24.77 21.86 2.03
CA GLN A 357 -25.36 20.71 1.35
C GLN A 357 -24.59 19.40 1.58
N ILE A 358 -23.30 19.47 1.96
CA ILE A 358 -22.46 18.30 2.25
C ILE A 358 -23.00 17.50 3.45
N ILE A 359 -23.91 18.08 4.24
CA ILE A 359 -24.57 17.39 5.36
C ILE A 359 -25.38 16.15 4.95
N GLU A 360 -25.73 16.04 3.67
CA GLU A 360 -26.47 14.91 3.09
C GLU A 360 -25.57 13.74 2.66
N LEU A 361 -24.26 13.81 2.92
CA LEU A 361 -23.35 12.69 2.70
C LEU A 361 -23.51 11.64 3.82
N TYR A 362 -24.45 10.71 3.65
CA TYR A 362 -24.84 9.78 4.72
C TYR A 362 -23.85 8.64 5.00
N TYR A 363 -22.92 8.36 4.08
CA TYR A 363 -21.90 7.32 4.21
C TYR A 363 -20.55 7.83 4.74
N ILE A 364 -20.40 9.15 4.92
CA ILE A 364 -19.13 9.72 5.36
C ILE A 364 -18.77 9.24 6.77
N THR A 365 -17.57 8.72 6.92
CA THR A 365 -17.02 8.19 8.18
C THR A 365 -15.73 8.90 8.61
N PHE A 366 -15.06 9.55 7.66
CA PHE A 366 -13.91 10.40 7.91
C PHE A 366 -14.08 11.72 7.17
N PHE A 367 -13.94 12.82 7.90
CA PHE A 367 -14.04 14.18 7.37
C PHE A 367 -12.99 15.06 8.04
N SER A 368 -12.19 15.76 7.24
CA SER A 368 -11.26 16.77 7.73
C SER A 368 -11.15 17.95 6.77
N VAL A 369 -11.32 19.15 7.31
CA VAL A 369 -11.05 20.44 6.66
C VAL A 369 -10.09 21.28 7.50
N ALA A 370 -9.37 20.64 8.42
CA ALA A 370 -8.46 21.29 9.35
C ALA A 370 -7.34 22.04 8.61
N TYR A 371 -6.77 23.06 9.26
CA TYR A 371 -5.64 23.84 8.76
C TYR A 371 -5.88 24.38 7.34
N ASN A 372 -6.89 25.24 7.24
CA ASN A 372 -7.26 25.99 6.03
C ASN A 372 -7.61 27.44 6.43
N ASN A 373 -8.10 28.25 5.50
CA ASN A 373 -8.57 29.61 5.73
C ASN A 373 -10.10 29.73 5.62
N LEU A 374 -10.84 28.71 6.06
CA LEU A 374 -12.30 28.66 5.99
C LEU A 374 -12.94 29.61 7.00
N SER A 375 -14.16 30.04 6.68
CA SER A 375 -14.88 31.08 7.41
C SER A 375 -16.35 30.74 7.63
N GLY A 376 -16.98 31.40 8.60
CA GLY A 376 -18.41 31.24 8.88
C GLY A 376 -18.71 30.14 9.89
N LYS A 377 -19.96 29.67 9.92
CA LYS A 377 -20.39 28.64 10.86
C LYS A 377 -19.92 27.26 10.39
N THR A 378 -19.53 26.41 11.34
CA THR A 378 -19.42 24.97 11.13
C THR A 378 -20.76 24.37 10.70
N LEU A 379 -20.72 23.17 10.12
CA LEU A 379 -21.93 22.44 9.73
C LEU A 379 -22.77 22.08 10.95
N ALA A 380 -24.09 21.99 10.75
CA ALA A 380 -24.98 21.51 11.80
C ALA A 380 -24.60 20.07 12.17
N ARG A 381 -24.59 19.76 13.47
CA ARG A 381 -24.23 18.43 13.97
C ARG A 381 -25.43 17.46 13.88
N ILE A 382 -25.80 17.09 12.66
CA ILE A 382 -26.84 16.09 12.36
C ILE A 382 -26.25 14.95 11.51
N ALA A 383 -26.93 13.80 11.48
CA ALA A 383 -26.48 12.61 10.74
C ALA A 383 -25.00 12.26 11.06
N GLN A 384 -24.20 11.92 10.04
CA GLN A 384 -22.78 11.59 10.22
C GLN A 384 -21.94 12.75 10.74
N PHE A 385 -22.30 14.01 10.41
CA PHE A 385 -21.59 15.20 10.86
C PHE A 385 -21.71 15.46 12.36
N SER A 386 -22.57 14.73 13.07
CA SER A 386 -22.57 14.73 14.53
C SER A 386 -21.35 14.03 15.15
N THR A 387 -20.71 13.11 14.41
CA THR A 387 -19.59 12.29 14.89
C THR A 387 -18.23 13.00 14.81
N PHE A 388 -18.09 14.02 13.96
CA PHE A 388 -16.83 14.74 13.79
C PHE A 388 -16.59 15.74 14.92
N GLU A 389 -15.35 15.77 15.39
CA GLU A 389 -14.91 16.55 16.55
C GLU A 389 -14.12 17.80 16.14
N GLU A 390 -13.59 18.52 17.13
CA GLU A 390 -12.80 19.75 16.92
C GLU A 390 -11.65 19.55 15.92
N ILE A 391 -11.01 18.37 15.95
CA ILE A 391 -9.85 18.04 15.10
C ILE A 391 -10.16 18.16 13.61
N SER A 392 -11.39 17.87 13.18
CA SER A 392 -11.81 17.97 11.78
C SER A 392 -11.88 19.42 11.26
N TYR A 393 -11.90 20.41 12.15
CA TYR A 393 -12.10 21.82 11.81
C TYR A 393 -10.97 22.74 12.29
N ARG A 394 -10.10 22.25 13.18
CA ARG A 394 -9.02 23.01 13.83
C ARG A 394 -8.14 23.75 12.82
N GLY A 395 -7.60 24.91 13.22
CA GLY A 395 -6.66 25.67 12.39
C GLY A 395 -7.31 26.53 11.30
N ASN A 396 -8.63 26.72 11.37
CA ASN A 396 -9.38 27.67 10.55
C ASN A 396 -9.82 28.86 11.41
N ASP A 397 -9.04 29.94 11.41
CA ASP A 397 -9.25 31.06 12.34
C ASP A 397 -10.59 31.77 12.18
N LEU A 398 -11.19 31.75 10.99
CA LEU A 398 -12.46 32.42 10.69
C LEU A 398 -13.70 31.52 10.86
N LEU A 399 -13.52 30.23 11.19
CA LEU A 399 -14.63 29.33 11.52
C LEU A 399 -15.11 29.56 12.96
N CYS A 400 -16.40 29.32 13.19
CA CYS A 400 -17.03 29.39 14.51
C CYS A 400 -18.18 28.36 14.61
N GLY A 401 -18.62 28.06 15.82
CA GLY A 401 -19.70 27.12 16.08
C GLY A 401 -19.19 25.73 16.45
N LEU A 402 -20.02 24.95 17.14
CA LEU A 402 -19.67 23.60 17.57
C LEU A 402 -19.28 22.72 16.37
N PRO A 403 -18.23 21.88 16.47
CA PRO A 403 -17.52 21.49 17.69
C PRO A 403 -16.36 22.42 18.11
N LEU A 404 -16.09 23.51 17.38
CA LEU A 404 -15.06 24.47 17.79
C LEU A 404 -15.51 25.24 19.04
N PRO A 405 -14.59 25.59 19.96
CA PRO A 405 -14.91 26.37 21.17
C PRO A 405 -15.30 27.84 20.87
N LYS A 406 -15.18 28.29 19.61
CA LYS A 406 -15.40 29.67 19.19
C LYS A 406 -16.88 29.95 18.91
N SER A 407 -17.47 30.91 19.62
CA SER A 407 -18.86 31.36 19.38
C SER A 407 -18.98 32.15 18.07
N CYS A 408 -20.12 32.00 17.39
CA CYS A 408 -20.45 32.76 16.18
C CYS A 408 -21.16 34.09 16.45
N ASP A 409 -21.46 34.39 17.71
CA ASP A 409 -22.16 35.61 18.08
C ASP A 409 -21.13 36.72 18.34
N ALA A 410 -20.83 37.50 17.30
CA ALA A 410 -20.14 38.77 17.45
C ALA A 410 -20.83 39.83 16.59
N ASN A 411 -21.78 40.54 17.19
CA ASN A 411 -22.07 41.91 16.78
C ASN A 411 -20.79 42.73 16.95
N GLY A 412 -20.14 43.04 15.83
CA GLY A 412 -19.23 44.18 15.66
C GLY A 412 -18.07 44.34 16.64
N SER A 413 -16.96 43.66 16.37
CA SER A 413 -15.63 44.30 16.46
C SER A 413 -14.60 43.43 15.76
N LEU A 414 -13.98 43.99 14.72
CA LEU A 414 -12.64 43.64 14.28
C LEU A 414 -11.72 43.70 15.51
N ALA A 415 -11.41 42.54 16.10
CA ALA A 415 -10.34 42.47 17.07
C ALA A 415 -9.02 42.46 16.29
N LEU A 416 -8.33 43.59 16.38
CA LEU A 416 -6.97 43.79 15.91
C LEU A 416 -6.03 42.69 16.41
N ALA A 417 -5.02 42.40 15.59
CA ALA A 417 -3.82 41.67 15.96
C ALA A 417 -3.30 42.07 17.35
N PRO A 418 -2.85 41.12 18.19
CA PRO A 418 -2.19 41.48 19.43
C PRO A 418 -0.78 41.99 19.11
N LYS A 419 -0.55 43.27 19.41
CA LYS A 419 0.79 43.78 19.65
C LYS A 419 1.34 43.12 20.91
N ALA A 420 2.60 42.73 20.81
CA ALA A 420 3.41 42.22 21.91
C ALA A 420 3.29 43.09 23.16
N SER A 421 2.91 42.47 24.26
CA SER A 421 3.34 42.86 25.60
C SER A 421 3.63 41.59 26.37
N THR A 422 4.88 41.49 26.79
CA THR A 422 5.43 40.55 27.76
C THR A 422 4.54 40.47 28.99
N ASP A 423 3.94 39.31 29.24
CA ASP A 423 3.80 38.69 30.55
C ASP A 423 3.40 37.23 30.30
N ILE A 424 4.31 36.33 30.69
CA ILE A 424 4.17 34.88 30.52
C ILE A 424 3.38 34.38 31.72
N GLU A 425 2.11 34.08 31.52
CA GLU A 425 1.41 33.03 32.29
C GLU A 425 0.78 32.08 31.27
N GLU A 426 1.47 30.97 31.05
CA GLU A 426 1.01 29.84 30.24
C GLU A 426 -0.08 29.07 31.01
N ASP A 427 -1.35 29.35 30.70
CA ASP A 427 -2.44 28.39 30.97
C ASP A 427 -2.32 27.24 29.97
N ASN A 428 -1.42 26.32 30.30
CA ASN A 428 -1.26 25.04 29.64
C ASN A 428 -2.47 24.16 29.95
N ASN A 429 -3.41 24.08 29.01
CA ASN A 429 -4.43 23.03 28.95
C ASN A 429 -3.81 21.69 28.48
N PHE A 430 -2.67 21.33 29.08
CA PHE A 430 -2.24 19.94 29.21
C PHE A 430 -3.25 19.26 30.15
N MET A 431 -3.60 18.00 29.93
CA MET A 431 -4.30 17.23 30.98
C MET A 431 -3.57 17.49 32.29
N ASP A 432 -4.30 17.94 33.30
CA ASP A 432 -3.80 18.28 34.62
C ASP A 432 -2.74 17.23 35.00
N MET A 433 -1.47 17.63 35.02
CA MET A 433 -0.34 16.68 35.08
C MET A 433 -0.46 15.82 36.34
N ASP A 434 -1.11 16.34 37.38
CA ASP A 434 -1.46 15.63 38.58
C ASP A 434 -2.47 14.49 38.30
N ILE A 435 -3.51 14.73 37.51
CA ILE A 435 -4.49 13.69 37.09
C ILE A 435 -3.81 12.64 36.22
N PHE A 436 -2.90 13.05 35.32
CA PHE A 436 -2.11 12.11 34.53
C PHE A 436 -1.23 11.23 35.41
N TYR A 437 -0.48 11.81 36.35
CA TYR A 437 0.36 11.04 37.29
C TYR A 437 -0.46 10.09 38.15
N ILE A 438 -1.65 10.50 38.63
CA ILE A 438 -2.52 9.64 39.42
C ILE A 438 -2.99 8.43 38.60
N ASN A 439 -3.49 8.66 37.38
CA ASN A 439 -3.98 7.58 36.52
C ASN A 439 -2.88 6.64 36.04
N PHE A 440 -1.71 7.20 35.69
CA PHE A 440 -0.53 6.43 35.31
C PHE A 440 -0.03 5.57 36.48
N THR A 441 0.07 6.15 37.67
CA THR A 441 0.51 5.43 38.88
C THR A 441 -0.45 4.30 39.25
N ALA A 442 -1.76 4.57 39.22
CA ALA A 442 -2.77 3.54 39.48
C ALA A 442 -2.68 2.38 38.48
N SER A 443 -2.56 2.70 37.18
CA SER A 443 -2.43 1.71 36.12
C SER A 443 -1.15 0.87 36.26
N TYR A 444 -0.04 1.51 36.62
CA TYR A 444 1.24 0.85 36.85
C TYR A 444 1.16 -0.12 38.04
N ILE A 445 0.55 0.28 39.16
CA ILE A 445 0.37 -0.58 40.33
C ILE A 445 -0.48 -1.81 39.97
N VAL A 446 -1.59 -1.62 39.23
CA VAL A 446 -2.45 -2.73 38.80
C VAL A 446 -1.70 -3.70 37.88
N ALA A 447 -0.89 -3.18 36.93
CA ALA A 447 -0.09 -4.02 36.05
C ALA A 447 0.93 -4.86 36.83
N VAL A 448 1.66 -4.25 37.77
CA VAL A 448 2.64 -4.95 38.61
C VAL A 448 1.98 -6.01 39.48
N LEU A 449 0.84 -5.71 40.11
CA LEU A 449 0.09 -6.68 40.90
C LEU A 449 -0.44 -7.84 40.06
N THR A 450 -0.91 -7.56 38.84
CA THR A 450 -1.39 -8.59 37.91
C THR A 450 -0.27 -9.54 37.52
N ILE A 451 0.91 -9.00 37.19
CA ILE A 451 2.09 -9.81 36.90
C ILE A 451 2.49 -10.66 38.12
N ALA A 452 2.51 -10.06 39.32
CA ALA A 452 2.83 -10.78 40.55
C ALA A 452 1.84 -11.94 40.82
N ILE A 453 0.54 -11.72 40.59
CA ILE A 453 -0.50 -12.75 40.72
C ILE A 453 -0.29 -13.87 39.68
N ILE A 454 -0.02 -13.53 38.42
CA ILE A 454 0.23 -14.52 37.36
C ILE A 454 1.46 -15.38 37.71
N LEU A 455 2.55 -14.76 38.18
CA LEU A 455 3.76 -15.47 38.60
C LEU A 455 3.54 -16.30 39.89
N TYR A 456 2.61 -15.88 40.76
CA TYR A 456 2.26 -16.65 41.96
C TYR A 456 1.42 -17.89 41.63
N VAL A 457 0.39 -17.72 40.79
CA VAL A 457 -0.58 -18.77 40.46
C VAL A 457 -0.01 -19.79 39.48
N ASN A 458 0.75 -19.35 38.48
CA ASN A 458 1.20 -20.22 37.40
C ASN A 458 2.70 -20.57 37.51
N PRO A 459 3.05 -21.81 37.91
CA PRO A 459 4.43 -22.22 38.09
C PRO A 459 5.24 -22.29 36.78
N TYR A 460 4.58 -22.38 35.62
CA TYR A 460 5.24 -22.32 34.32
C TYR A 460 5.77 -20.90 34.04
N TRP A 461 4.91 -19.89 34.13
CA TRP A 461 5.30 -18.49 33.92
C TRP A 461 6.33 -18.01 34.93
N ARG A 462 6.26 -18.50 36.17
CA ARG A 462 7.29 -18.25 37.19
C ARG A 462 8.67 -18.75 36.77
N ARG A 463 8.77 -19.95 36.19
CA ARG A 463 10.04 -20.53 35.73
C ARG A 463 10.58 -19.76 34.53
N THR A 464 9.72 -19.45 33.55
CA THR A 464 10.11 -18.67 32.37
C THR A 464 10.60 -17.26 32.75
N TRP A 465 9.94 -16.62 33.72
CA TRP A 465 10.36 -15.32 34.23
C TRP A 465 11.74 -15.35 34.90
N PHE A 466 12.00 -16.33 35.78
CA PHE A 466 13.32 -16.48 36.39
C PHE A 466 14.42 -16.77 35.36
N TYR A 467 14.13 -17.58 34.34
CA TYR A 467 15.06 -17.84 33.24
C TYR A 467 15.36 -16.56 32.44
N LEU A 468 14.35 -15.74 32.15
CA LEU A 468 14.52 -14.46 31.47
C LEU A 468 15.38 -13.49 32.30
N VAL A 469 15.10 -13.37 33.60
CA VAL A 469 15.88 -12.53 34.52
C VAL A 469 17.33 -13.00 34.62
N GLU A 470 17.56 -14.31 34.71
CA GLU A 470 18.90 -14.89 34.73
C GLU A 470 19.65 -14.60 33.42
N THR A 471 18.99 -14.76 32.27
CA THR A 471 19.56 -14.44 30.95
C THR A 471 19.95 -12.97 30.87
N TRP A 472 19.07 -12.07 31.30
CA TRP A 472 19.33 -10.63 31.31
C TRP A 472 20.46 -10.24 32.26
N MET A 473 20.49 -10.78 33.49
CA MET A 473 21.59 -10.53 34.42
C MET A 473 22.92 -11.03 33.85
N THR A 474 22.91 -12.18 33.17
CA THR A 474 24.10 -12.75 32.54
C THR A 474 24.57 -11.88 31.37
N SER A 475 23.65 -11.43 30.49
CA SER A 475 23.96 -10.49 29.40
C SER A 475 24.48 -9.15 29.92
N CYS A 476 23.88 -8.58 30.97
CA CYS A 476 24.37 -7.35 31.60
C CYS A 476 25.75 -7.53 32.24
N TYR A 477 25.98 -8.66 32.91
CA TYR A 477 27.28 -9.00 33.50
C TYR A 477 28.38 -9.08 32.43
N TYR A 478 28.14 -9.79 31.33
CA TYR A 478 29.11 -9.88 30.23
C TYR A 478 29.28 -8.55 29.49
N PHE A 479 28.20 -7.79 29.29
CA PHE A 479 28.26 -6.44 28.73
C PHE A 479 29.17 -5.51 29.56
N ILE A 480 29.02 -5.53 30.88
CA ILE A 480 29.86 -4.74 31.81
C ILE A 480 31.31 -5.24 31.80
N ILE A 481 31.54 -6.55 31.80
CA ILE A 481 32.90 -7.13 31.76
C ILE A 481 33.65 -6.81 30.47
N ASP A 482 32.94 -6.78 29.34
CA ASP A 482 33.51 -6.52 28.02
C ASP A 482 33.77 -5.03 27.78
N HIS A 483 33.04 -4.14 28.46
CA HIS A 483 33.17 -2.68 28.31
C HIS A 483 33.92 -1.98 29.45
N LEU A 484 34.36 -2.71 30.49
CA LEU A 484 35.22 -2.17 31.54
C LEU A 484 36.68 -2.03 31.03
N PRO A 485 37.31 -0.84 31.12
CA PRO A 485 38.71 -0.63 30.76
C PRO A 485 39.64 -1.56 31.55
N LYS A 486 40.70 -2.06 30.91
CA LYS A 486 41.66 -3.05 31.43
C LYS A 486 42.41 -2.69 32.74
N GLY A 487 42.10 -1.56 33.39
CA GLY A 487 42.75 -1.07 34.61
C GLY A 487 42.10 -1.46 35.95
N PHE A 488 40.96 -2.16 35.97
CA PHE A 488 40.24 -2.51 37.21
C PHE A 488 39.95 -4.00 37.42
N ARG A 489 40.63 -4.90 36.69
CA ARG A 489 40.58 -6.35 36.97
C ARG A 489 41.66 -6.70 38.00
N HIS A 490 41.29 -6.72 39.29
CA HIS A 490 42.08 -7.35 40.36
C HIS A 490 41.34 -8.55 40.92
#